data_AF-A0A962THV7-F1
#
_entry.id   AF-A0A962THV7-F1
#
_cell.length_a   1.000
_cell.length_b   1.000
_cell.length_c   1.000
_cell.angle_alpha   90.00
_cell.angle_beta   90.00
_cell.angle_gamma   90.00
#
_symmetry.space_group_name_H-M   'P 1'
#
loop_
_entity.id
_entity.type
_entity.pdbx_description
1 polymer ?
#
loop_
_entity_poly.entity_id
_entity_poly.type
_entity_poly.pdbx_seq_one_letter_code
_entity_poly.pdbx_strand_id
1 'polypeptide(L)'
;MHSDPEKDLGDDEREPLYHRDESGHFTLTEKGIEQYRKRFARFGLRVEAIHTLEDFQNALELSAAGLNDHRVAIASHGPRSLERNLVVAFARGDEVEYLRLLHLVERRNTLGLRVVDPSSVVTP
;
A
#
# COMPACT_ATOMS: atom_id res chain seq x y z
N MET A 1 -15.38 36.22 9.99
CA MET A 1 -15.88 34.88 9.61
C MET A 1 -15.16 34.51 8.33
N HIS A 2 -14.02 33.84 8.47
CA HIS A 2 -13.24 33.34 7.32
C HIS A 2 -13.65 31.89 7.10
N SER A 3 -14.26 31.63 5.95
CA SER A 3 -14.53 30.27 5.49
C SER A 3 -13.30 29.79 4.75
N ASP A 4 -12.59 28.81 5.33
CA ASP A 4 -11.55 28.05 4.63
C ASP A 4 -12.20 27.12 3.59
N PRO A 5 -11.75 27.11 2.33
CA PRO A 5 -12.31 26.27 1.26
C PRO A 5 -11.72 24.85 1.18
N GLU A 6 -11.14 24.31 2.27
CA GLU A 6 -10.49 22.98 2.25
C GLU A 6 -11.15 21.99 3.22
N LYS A 7 -12.29 21.45 2.81
CA LYS A 7 -12.94 20.18 3.23
C LYS A 7 -14.27 20.13 2.47
N ASP A 8 -14.59 19.17 1.62
CA ASP A 8 -14.38 17.74 1.75
C ASP A 8 -14.52 17.13 0.34
N LEU A 9 -13.71 16.12 0.05
CA LEU A 9 -13.50 15.57 -1.28
C LEU A 9 -14.70 14.68 -1.67
N GLY A 10 -15.20 14.86 -2.90
CA GLY A 10 -16.27 14.05 -3.47
C GLY A 10 -15.90 12.57 -3.62
N ASP A 11 -16.30 11.77 -2.63
CA ASP A 11 -16.19 10.30 -2.67
C ASP A 11 -17.51 9.62 -3.09
N ASP A 12 -18.58 10.38 -3.33
CA ASP A 12 -19.93 9.86 -3.63
C ASP A 12 -20.14 9.38 -5.09
N GLU A 13 -19.19 9.57 -6.01
CA GLU A 13 -19.36 9.22 -7.43
C GLU A 13 -18.43 8.12 -7.96
N ARG A 14 -17.70 7.41 -7.09
CA ARG A 14 -16.88 6.28 -7.56
C ARG A 14 -17.77 5.07 -7.84
N GLU A 15 -17.98 4.79 -9.12
CA GLU A 15 -18.63 3.54 -9.55
C GLU A 15 -18.05 2.31 -8.82
N PRO A 16 -18.91 1.46 -8.25
CA PRO A 16 -18.46 0.27 -7.53
C PRO A 16 -17.74 -0.71 -8.47
N LEU A 17 -16.69 -1.35 -7.95
CA LEU A 17 -15.86 -2.30 -8.71
C LEU A 17 -16.45 -3.73 -8.76
N TYR A 18 -17.49 -3.98 -7.96
CA TYR A 18 -18.22 -5.23 -7.93
C TYR A 18 -19.65 -4.98 -7.43
N HIS A 19 -20.54 -5.90 -7.78
CA HIS A 19 -21.90 -5.95 -7.29
C HIS A 19 -22.14 -7.26 -6.55
N ARG A 20 -23.12 -7.20 -5.64
CA ARG A 20 -23.70 -8.38 -5.01
C ARG A 20 -25.20 -8.32 -5.23
N ASP A 21 -25.77 -9.39 -5.78
CA ASP A 21 -27.23 -9.46 -5.93
C ASP A 21 -27.92 -9.91 -4.63
N GLU A 22 -29.26 -9.92 -4.65
CA GLU A 22 -30.09 -10.31 -3.51
C GLU A 22 -29.90 -11.78 -3.09
N SER A 23 -29.41 -12.62 -4.01
CA SER A 23 -29.07 -14.02 -3.73
C SER A 23 -27.66 -14.21 -3.17
N GLY A 24 -26.89 -13.11 -3.08
CA GLY A 24 -25.52 -13.10 -2.60
C GLY A 24 -24.48 -13.39 -3.68
N HIS A 25 -24.88 -13.51 -4.96
CA HIS A 25 -23.99 -13.75 -6.08
C HIS A 25 -23.07 -12.55 -6.30
N PHE A 26 -21.79 -12.81 -6.51
CA PHE A 26 -20.74 -11.82 -6.69
C PHE A 26 -20.42 -11.64 -8.18
N THR A 27 -20.39 -10.39 -8.64
CA THR A 27 -20.01 -10.08 -10.03
C THR A 27 -19.10 -8.86 -10.06
N LEU A 28 -17.91 -9.01 -10.63
CA LEU A 28 -17.01 -7.87 -10.89
C LEU A 28 -17.59 -7.01 -12.03
N THR A 29 -17.50 -5.69 -11.89
CA THR A 29 -17.78 -4.78 -13.01
C THR A 29 -16.65 -4.83 -14.03
N GLU A 30 -16.87 -4.36 -15.25
CA GLU A 30 -15.83 -4.28 -16.27
C GLU A 30 -14.60 -3.49 -15.79
N LYS A 31 -14.85 -2.38 -15.08
CA LYS A 31 -13.83 -1.56 -14.42
C LYS A 31 -13.10 -2.32 -13.32
N GLY A 32 -13.83 -3.10 -12.52
CA GLY A 32 -13.24 -4.00 -11.52
C GLY A 32 -12.33 -5.06 -12.16
N ILE A 33 -12.79 -5.68 -13.25
CA ILE A 33 -12.00 -6.66 -14.02
C ILE A 33 -10.70 -6.02 -14.51
N GLU A 34 -10.76 -4.85 -15.15
CA GLU A 34 -9.58 -4.17 -15.67
C GLU A 34 -8.56 -3.87 -14.55
N GLN A 35 -9.04 -3.30 -13.45
CA GLN A 35 -8.21 -2.90 -12.32
C GLN A 35 -7.54 -4.11 -11.64
N TYR A 36 -8.30 -5.18 -11.39
CA TYR A 36 -7.80 -6.33 -10.66
C TYR A 36 -7.04 -7.32 -11.54
N ARG A 37 -7.30 -7.37 -12.85
CA ARG A 37 -6.57 -8.26 -13.78
C ARG A 37 -5.06 -8.03 -13.73
N LYS A 38 -4.61 -6.76 -13.84
CA LYS A 38 -3.17 -6.44 -13.76
C LYS A 38 -2.58 -6.75 -12.38
N ARG A 39 -3.32 -6.42 -11.32
CA ARG A 39 -2.88 -6.65 -9.93
C ARG A 39 -2.72 -8.15 -9.66
N PHE A 40 -3.72 -8.96 -9.97
CA PHE A 40 -3.76 -10.39 -9.70
C PHE A 40 -2.80 -11.17 -10.59
N ALA A 41 -2.67 -10.82 -11.87
CA ALA A 41 -1.74 -11.47 -12.79
C ALA A 41 -0.28 -11.40 -12.31
N ARG A 42 0.12 -10.28 -11.66
CA ARG A 42 1.45 -10.13 -11.06
C ARG A 42 1.78 -11.19 -10.01
N PHE A 43 0.76 -11.77 -9.39
CA PHE A 43 0.88 -12.77 -8.34
C PHE A 43 0.35 -14.15 -8.78
N GLY A 44 0.22 -14.38 -10.10
CA GLY A 44 -0.20 -15.67 -10.66
C GLY A 44 -1.70 -15.97 -10.53
N LEU A 45 -2.51 -14.97 -10.15
CA LEU A 45 -3.96 -15.10 -9.99
C LEU A 45 -4.68 -14.64 -11.25
N ARG A 46 -5.70 -15.39 -11.69
CA ARG A 46 -6.55 -15.05 -12.83
C ARG A 46 -7.88 -14.51 -12.33
N VAL A 47 -8.25 -13.29 -12.74
CA VAL A 47 -9.54 -12.66 -12.39
C VAL A 47 -10.70 -13.55 -12.85
N GLU A 48 -10.54 -14.22 -13.99
CA GLU A 48 -11.56 -15.07 -14.60
C GLU A 48 -11.88 -16.33 -13.77
N ALA A 49 -11.03 -16.68 -12.80
CA ALA A 49 -11.23 -17.81 -11.88
C ALA A 49 -11.93 -17.40 -10.56
N ILE A 50 -12.28 -16.12 -10.41
CA ILE A 50 -12.94 -15.59 -9.21
C ILE A 50 -14.45 -15.66 -9.43
N HIS A 51 -15.13 -16.54 -8.71
CA HIS A 51 -16.56 -16.75 -8.86
C HIS A 51 -17.36 -16.33 -7.63
N THR A 52 -16.70 -16.23 -6.48
CA THR A 52 -17.34 -15.86 -5.22
C THR A 52 -16.67 -14.63 -4.59
N LEU A 53 -17.39 -14.01 -3.65
CA LEU A 53 -16.83 -12.94 -2.84
C LEU A 53 -15.64 -13.44 -1.99
N GLU A 54 -15.69 -14.69 -1.53
CA GLU A 54 -14.61 -15.30 -0.77
C GLU A 54 -13.35 -15.48 -1.62
N ASP A 55 -13.49 -15.99 -2.85
CA ASP A 55 -12.37 -16.07 -3.81
C ASP A 55 -11.76 -14.69 -4.06
N PHE A 56 -12.61 -13.67 -4.17
CA PHE A 56 -12.18 -12.30 -4.39
C PHE A 56 -11.42 -11.74 -3.19
N GLN A 57 -11.90 -11.97 -1.97
CA GLN A 57 -11.24 -11.57 -0.73
C GLN A 57 -9.89 -12.28 -0.58
N ASN A 58 -9.86 -13.59 -0.82
CA ASN A 58 -8.62 -14.37 -0.80
C ASN A 58 -7.61 -13.85 -1.84
N ALA A 59 -8.06 -13.52 -3.05
CA ALA A 59 -7.20 -12.93 -4.08
C ALA A 59 -6.66 -11.53 -3.70
N LEU A 60 -7.49 -10.72 -3.02
CA LEU A 60 -7.05 -9.42 -2.49
C LEU A 60 -5.97 -9.59 -1.42
N GLU A 61 -6.15 -10.53 -0.49
CA GLU A 61 -5.20 -10.83 0.57
C GLU A 61 -3.88 -11.35 0.00
N LEU A 62 -3.92 -12.36 -0.87
CA LEU A 62 -2.73 -12.93 -1.52
C LEU A 62 -1.96 -11.88 -2.33
N SER A 63 -2.68 -11.03 -3.07
CA SER A 63 -2.02 -9.96 -3.83
C SER A 63 -1.45 -8.85 -2.94
N ALA A 64 -2.02 -8.60 -1.76
CA ALA A 64 -1.47 -7.67 -0.78
C ALA A 64 -0.21 -8.24 -0.11
N ALA A 65 -0.26 -9.51 0.31
CA ALA A 65 0.88 -10.23 0.86
C ALA A 65 2.05 -10.27 -0.13
N GLY A 66 1.80 -10.67 -1.38
CA GLY A 66 2.83 -10.68 -2.43
C GLY A 66 3.40 -9.29 -2.74
N LEU A 67 2.59 -8.23 -2.65
CA LEU A 67 3.08 -6.85 -2.81
C LEU A 67 4.02 -6.47 -1.66
N ASN A 68 3.68 -6.85 -0.44
CA ASN A 68 4.51 -6.62 0.73
C ASN A 68 5.84 -7.40 0.64
N ASP A 69 5.82 -8.67 0.23
CA ASP A 69 7.03 -9.45 -0.02
C ASP A 69 7.91 -8.80 -1.09
N HIS A 70 7.30 -8.31 -2.17
CA HIS A 70 8.02 -7.60 -3.21
C HIS A 70 8.66 -6.30 -2.70
N ARG A 71 7.96 -5.55 -1.82
CA ARG A 71 8.50 -4.36 -1.16
C ARG A 71 9.65 -4.72 -0.21
N VAL A 72 9.53 -5.78 0.57
CA VAL A 72 10.61 -6.31 1.40
C VAL A 72 11.81 -6.67 0.54
N ALA A 73 11.59 -7.34 -0.59
CA ALA A 73 12.67 -7.70 -1.52
C ALA A 73 13.37 -6.46 -2.06
N ILE A 74 12.64 -5.48 -2.62
CA ILE A 74 13.24 -4.23 -3.12
C ILE A 74 14.02 -3.51 -2.02
N ALA A 75 13.38 -3.29 -0.86
CA ALA A 75 14.01 -2.60 0.25
C ALA A 75 15.25 -3.37 0.72
N SER A 76 15.22 -4.70 0.74
CA SER A 76 16.34 -5.54 1.17
C SER A 76 17.56 -5.50 0.25
N HIS A 77 17.45 -5.02 -0.99
CA HIS A 77 18.61 -4.89 -1.90
C HIS A 77 19.30 -3.51 -1.84
N GLY A 78 18.72 -2.52 -1.16
CA GLY A 78 19.33 -1.20 -0.97
C GLY A 78 20.45 -1.18 0.10
N PRO A 79 21.25 -0.10 0.15
CA PRO A 79 22.25 0.10 1.21
C PRO A 79 21.58 0.12 2.59
N ARG A 80 22.24 -0.44 3.61
CA ARG A 80 21.71 -0.52 4.97
C ARG A 80 21.50 0.89 5.53
N SER A 81 20.25 1.28 5.78
CA SER A 81 19.85 2.52 6.45
C SER A 81 18.72 2.26 7.45
N LEU A 82 18.54 3.20 8.39
CA LEU A 82 17.43 3.17 9.36
C LEU A 82 16.08 3.19 8.63
N GLU A 83 15.95 4.03 7.61
CA GLU A 83 14.76 4.16 6.77
C GLU A 83 14.44 2.87 6.01
N ARG A 84 15.47 2.22 5.45
CA ARG A 84 15.31 0.92 4.79
C ARG A 84 14.78 -0.12 5.78
N ASN A 85 15.39 -0.21 6.96
CA ASN A 85 14.99 -1.19 7.95
C ASN A 85 13.56 -0.93 8.46
N LEU A 86 13.16 0.35 8.60
CA LEU A 86 11.80 0.74 8.96
C LEU A 86 10.79 0.25 7.90
N VAL A 87 11.08 0.47 6.62
CA VAL A 87 10.23 0.01 5.50
C VAL A 87 10.14 -1.53 5.47
N VAL A 88 11.24 -2.23 5.74
CA VAL A 88 11.26 -3.69 5.84
C VAL A 88 10.41 -4.19 7.01
N ALA A 89 10.55 -3.60 8.20
CA ALA A 89 9.75 -3.97 9.37
C ALA A 89 8.25 -3.75 9.13
N PHE A 90 7.88 -2.59 8.57
CA PHE A 90 6.51 -2.28 8.16
C PHE A 90 5.96 -3.30 7.16
N ALA A 91 6.71 -3.59 6.09
CA ALA A 91 6.25 -4.53 5.06
C ALA A 91 6.16 -5.98 5.55
N ARG A 92 6.91 -6.36 6.58
CA ARG A 92 6.79 -7.67 7.25
C ARG A 92 5.68 -7.76 8.28
N GLY A 93 5.07 -6.63 8.67
CA GLY A 93 4.13 -6.58 9.80
C GLY A 93 4.81 -6.81 11.15
N ASP A 94 6.11 -6.57 11.27
CA ASP A 94 6.85 -6.66 12.55
C ASP A 94 6.67 -5.37 13.34
N GLU A 95 5.56 -5.28 14.08
CA GLU A 95 5.18 -4.09 14.84
C GLU A 95 6.23 -3.69 15.88
N VAL A 96 6.83 -4.67 16.55
CA VAL A 96 7.83 -4.42 17.62
C VAL A 96 9.08 -3.77 17.03
N GLU A 97 9.62 -4.33 15.95
CA GLU A 97 10.81 -3.76 15.31
C GLU A 97 10.48 -2.44 14.59
N TYR A 98 9.27 -2.31 14.02
CA TYR A 98 8.79 -1.05 13.44
C TYR A 98 8.79 0.09 14.46
N LEU A 99 8.17 -0.12 15.64
CA LEU A 99 8.11 0.90 16.69
C LEU A 99 9.49 1.27 17.22
N ARG A 100 10.36 0.28 17.41
CA ARG A 100 11.75 0.50 17.84
C ARG A 100 12.51 1.36 16.83
N LEU A 101 12.43 1.03 15.54
CA LEU A 101 13.12 1.76 14.48
C LEU A 101 12.53 3.16 14.27
N LEU A 102 11.22 3.32 14.40
CA LEU A 102 10.55 4.61 14.35
C LEU A 102 11.07 5.55 15.44
N HIS A 103 11.15 5.04 16.68
CA HIS A 103 11.68 5.80 17.80
C HIS A 103 13.13 6.25 17.58
N LEU A 104 13.97 5.38 16.99
CA LEU A 104 15.35 5.74 16.64
C LEU A 104 15.43 6.83 15.57
N VAL A 105 14.56 6.77 14.55
CA VAL A 105 14.45 7.78 13.50
C VAL A 105 14.02 9.12 14.08
N GLU A 106 12.99 9.13 14.92
CA GLU A 106 12.51 10.32 15.62
C GLU A 106 13.60 10.92 16.50
N ARG A 107 14.27 10.09 17.31
CA ARG A 107 15.37 10.55 18.16
C ARG A 107 16.50 11.16 17.35
N ARG A 108 16.93 10.50 16.27
CA ARG A 108 17.94 11.03 15.35
C ARG A 108 17.52 12.39 14.78
N ASN A 109 16.25 12.53 14.38
CA ASN A 109 15.72 13.77 13.84
C ASN A 109 15.69 14.91 14.88
N THR A 110 15.38 14.61 16.14
CA THR A 110 15.45 15.59 17.24
C THR A 110 16.88 16.06 17.53
N LEU A 111 17.88 15.23 17.23
CA LEU A 111 19.30 15.56 17.38
C LEU A 111 19.88 16.28 16.16
N GLY A 112 19.09 16.55 15.12
CA GLY A 112 19.54 17.20 13.88
C GLY A 112 20.41 16.31 12.98
N LEU A 113 20.51 15.01 13.26
CA LEU A 113 21.39 14.05 12.56
C LEU A 113 20.74 13.46 11.30
N ARG A 114 20.01 14.26 10.52
CA ARG A 114 19.27 13.78 9.33
C ARG A 114 20.25 13.38 8.22
N VAL A 115 19.95 12.28 7.53
CA VAL A 115 20.77 11.73 6.43
C VAL A 115 20.63 12.56 5.14
N VAL A 116 19.64 13.45 5.08
CA VAL A 116 19.45 14.37 3.95
C VAL A 116 19.48 15.81 4.48
N ASP A 117 20.51 16.54 4.08
CA ASP A 117 20.59 17.99 4.28
C ASP A 117 19.81 18.66 3.14
N PRO A 118 18.66 19.32 3.40
CA PRO A 118 17.88 19.97 2.34
C PRO A 118 18.65 21.11 1.64
N SER A 119 19.79 21.53 2.17
CA SER A 119 20.66 22.54 1.58
C SER A 119 21.66 22.00 0.54
N SER A 120 21.73 20.68 0.35
CA SER A 120 22.72 20.04 -0.54
C SER A 120 22.24 19.76 -1.96
N VAL A 121 21.02 20.16 -2.32
CA VAL A 121 20.56 20.19 -3.73
C VAL A 121 21.12 21.45 -4.39
N VAL A 122 22.39 21.38 -4.81
CA VAL A 122 22.94 22.29 -5.81
C VAL A 122 22.46 21.79 -7.17
N THR A 123 21.44 22.44 -7.70
CA THR A 123 20.99 22.24 -9.08
C THR A 123 21.99 22.90 -10.04
N PRO A 124 22.53 22.21 -11.06
CA PRO A 124 23.15 22.85 -12.22
C PRO A 124 22.10 23.47 -13.15
#